data_AF-A0A9X8YS71-F1
#
_entry.id   AF-A0A9X8YS71-F1
#
_cell.length_a   1.000
_cell.length_b   1.000
_cell.length_c   1.000
_cell.angle_alpha   90.00
_cell.angle_beta   90.00
_cell.angle_gamma   90.00
#
_symmetry.space_group_name_H-M   'P 1'
#
loop_
_entity.id
_entity.type
_entity.pdbx_description
1 polymer ?
#
loop_
_entity_poly.entity_id
_entity_poly.type
_entity_poly.pdbx_seq_one_letter_code
_entity_poly.pdbx_strand_id
1 'polypeptide(L)'
;SGRLLADTHRGHVVNFADYVDDFEQLWLREVESRGYRQRFALAHSMGGAILAQFLQRRPQAFDAAAFCAPMFGIRLPMPGWLADRILDWAETRPAIRDYYAVGTGQWRPLPYVVNVLTHSRERYRRSLRYYADYPELQVGG
;
A
#
# COMPACT_ATOMS: atom_id res chain seq x y z
N SER A 1 0.93 -15.09 5.96
CA SER A 1 1.78 -14.11 6.66
C SER A 1 1.04 -13.69 7.92
N GLY A 2 1.68 -13.80 9.10
CA GLY A 2 1.04 -13.44 10.37
C GLY A 2 1.09 -11.94 10.61
N ARG A 3 0.08 -11.39 11.32
CA ARG A 3 0.11 -9.99 11.77
C ARG A 3 1.21 -9.85 12.83
N LEU A 4 2.19 -8.98 12.57
CA LEU A 4 3.35 -8.80 13.46
C LEU A 4 3.04 -7.93 14.69
N LEU A 5 1.95 -7.17 14.65
CA LEU A 5 1.51 -6.29 15.73
C LEU A 5 0.28 -6.86 16.46
N ALA A 6 0.16 -6.53 17.75
CA ALA A 6 -0.99 -6.91 18.57
C ALA A 6 -2.31 -6.31 18.06
N ASP A 7 -2.27 -5.12 17.44
CA ASP A 7 -3.41 -4.59 16.68
C ASP A 7 -3.30 -5.07 15.23
N THR A 8 -4.13 -6.05 14.89
CA THR A 8 -4.14 -6.70 13.58
C THR A 8 -4.61 -5.79 12.45
N HIS A 9 -5.27 -4.66 12.76
CA HIS A 9 -5.73 -3.71 11.76
C HIS A 9 -4.60 -2.81 11.28
N ARG A 10 -3.47 -2.72 12.01
CA ARG A 10 -2.30 -1.98 11.55
C ARG A 10 -1.51 -2.78 10.53
N GLY A 11 -1.19 -2.13 9.42
CA GLY A 11 -0.06 -2.55 8.58
C GLY A 11 1.25 -2.29 9.32
N HIS A 12 2.24 -3.16 9.13
CA HIS A 12 3.57 -2.96 9.67
C HIS A 12 4.61 -3.29 8.60
N VAL A 13 5.32 -2.25 8.18
CA VAL A 13 6.53 -2.34 7.35
C VAL A 13 7.51 -1.32 7.89
N VAL A 14 8.73 -1.77 8.14
CA VAL A 14 9.79 -0.94 8.72
C VAL A 14 10.42 -0.08 7.64
N ASN A 15 10.74 -0.68 6.49
CA ASN A 15 11.32 0.03 5.37
C ASN A 15 10.49 -0.20 4.11
N PHE A 16 10.16 0.88 3.38
CA PHE A 16 9.44 0.73 2.11
C PHE A 16 10.23 -0.14 1.09
N ALA A 17 11.56 -0.14 1.19
CA ALA A 17 12.43 -1.00 0.38
C ALA A 17 12.09 -2.50 0.52
N ASP A 18 11.57 -2.93 1.67
CA ASP A 18 11.18 -4.33 1.91
C ASP A 18 10.10 -4.78 0.89
N TYR A 19 9.17 -3.90 0.50
CA TYR A 19 8.20 -4.20 -0.55
C TYR A 19 8.82 -4.39 -1.93
N VAL A 20 9.88 -3.62 -2.23
CA VAL A 20 10.60 -3.72 -3.50
C VAL A 20 11.41 -5.01 -3.53
N ASP A 21 12.05 -5.36 -2.42
CA ASP A 21 12.83 -6.59 -2.25
C ASP A 21 11.91 -7.82 -2.38
N ASP A 22 10.76 -7.82 -1.72
CA ASP A 22 9.77 -8.89 -1.82
C ASP A 22 9.23 -9.05 -3.25
N PHE A 23 8.94 -7.92 -3.92
CA PHE A 23 8.51 -7.94 -5.32
C PHE A 23 9.60 -8.48 -6.25
N GLU A 24 10.86 -8.09 -6.02
CA GLU A 24 12.01 -8.61 -6.76
C GLU A 24 12.16 -10.11 -6.58
N GLN A 25 12.03 -10.62 -5.34
CA GLN A 25 12.07 -12.06 -5.05
C GLN A 25 10.95 -12.82 -5.77
N LEU A 26 9.73 -12.27 -5.78
CA LEU A 26 8.61 -12.85 -6.52
C LEU A 26 8.92 -12.89 -8.02
N TRP A 27 9.41 -11.79 -8.59
CA TRP A 27 9.72 -11.68 -10.01
C TRP A 27 10.82 -12.67 -10.43
N LEU A 28 11.90 -12.78 -9.65
CA LEU A 28 12.98 -13.74 -9.87
C LEU A 28 12.46 -15.19 -9.90
N ARG A 29 11.61 -15.55 -8.93
CA ARG A 29 11.10 -16.91 -8.76
C ARG A 29 10.08 -17.28 -9.82
N GLU A 30 9.14 -16.39 -10.12
CA GLU A 30 7.94 -16.73 -10.88
C GLU A 30 7.92 -16.21 -12.31
N VAL A 31 8.72 -15.19 -12.63
CA VAL A 31 8.69 -14.55 -13.95
C VAL A 31 9.98 -14.81 -14.72
N GLU A 32 11.13 -14.53 -14.11
CA GLU A 32 12.43 -14.70 -14.79
C GLU A 32 12.70 -16.18 -15.12
N SER A 33 12.41 -17.08 -14.20
CA SER A 33 12.62 -18.53 -14.34
C SER A 33 11.79 -19.18 -15.46
N ARG A 34 10.72 -18.53 -15.93
CA ARG A 34 9.74 -19.13 -16.85
C ARG A 34 10.01 -18.89 -18.33
N GLY A 35 11.05 -18.12 -18.67
CA GLY A 35 11.49 -17.97 -20.07
C GLY A 35 10.48 -17.28 -20.99
N TYR A 36 9.65 -16.38 -20.47
CA TYR A 36 8.70 -15.62 -21.28
C TYR A 36 9.41 -14.76 -22.33
N ARG A 37 8.91 -14.79 -23.58
CA ARG A 37 9.45 -13.98 -24.68
C ARG A 37 9.18 -12.48 -24.50
N GLN A 38 8.06 -12.13 -23.89
CA GLN A 38 7.68 -10.75 -23.57
C GLN A 38 7.06 -10.69 -22.18
N ARG A 39 7.35 -9.64 -21.43
CA ARG A 39 6.97 -9.43 -20.05
C ARG A 39 6.39 -8.02 -19.91
N PHE A 40 5.18 -7.91 -19.39
CA PHE A 40 4.50 -6.63 -19.17
C PHE A 40 4.11 -6.46 -17.72
N ALA A 41 4.17 -5.22 -17.22
CA ALA A 41 3.77 -4.89 -15.85
C ALA A 41 2.61 -3.89 -15.84
N LEU A 42 1.69 -4.08 -14.87
CA LEU A 42 0.62 -3.13 -14.57
C LEU A 42 0.64 -2.87 -13.07
N ALA A 43 0.68 -1.59 -12.68
CA ALA A 43 0.71 -1.19 -11.30
C ALA A 43 -0.36 -0.13 -10.99
N HIS A 44 -0.93 -0.20 -9.79
CA HIS A 44 -1.95 0.74 -9.31
C HIS A 44 -1.56 1.35 -7.96
N SER A 45 -1.81 2.64 -7.76
CA SER A 45 -1.60 3.33 -6.47
C SER A 45 -0.19 3.10 -5.93
N MET A 46 -0.04 2.65 -4.67
CA MET A 46 1.23 2.30 -4.03
C MET A 46 2.05 1.29 -4.83
N GLY A 47 1.40 0.35 -5.54
CA GLY A 47 2.07 -0.59 -6.42
C GLY A 47 2.87 0.11 -7.53
N GLY A 48 2.48 1.34 -7.90
CA GLY A 48 3.23 2.16 -8.85
C GLY A 48 4.60 2.56 -8.31
N ALA A 49 4.71 2.97 -7.04
CA ALA A 49 5.99 3.28 -6.43
C ALA A 49 6.88 2.04 -6.31
N ILE A 50 6.29 0.90 -5.90
CA ILE A 50 7.01 -0.37 -5.78
C ILE A 50 7.58 -0.77 -7.15
N LEU A 51 6.75 -0.81 -8.20
CA LEU A 51 7.18 -1.17 -9.55
C LEU A 51 8.22 -0.19 -10.10
N ALA A 52 8.06 1.12 -9.87
CA ALA A 52 9.02 2.11 -10.34
C ALA A 52 10.40 1.94 -9.68
N GLN A 53 10.46 1.75 -8.36
CA GLN A 53 11.72 1.49 -7.66
C GLN A 53 12.36 0.17 -8.08
N PHE A 54 11.54 -0.87 -8.29
CA PHE A 54 12.03 -2.14 -8.85
C PHE A 54 12.66 -1.94 -10.24
N LEU A 55 12.00 -1.21 -11.14
CA LEU A 55 12.50 -0.94 -12.49
C LEU A 55 13.79 -0.10 -12.49
N GLN A 56 14.02 0.74 -11.46
CA GLN A 56 15.30 1.41 -11.30
C GLN A 56 16.45 0.43 -11.03
N ARG A 57 16.18 -0.66 -10.28
CA ARG A 57 17.16 -1.72 -10.02
C ARG A 57 17.30 -2.68 -11.20
N ARG A 58 16.20 -2.95 -11.91
CA ARG A 58 16.13 -3.90 -13.05
C ARG A 58 15.41 -3.30 -14.25
N PRO A 59 16.07 -2.42 -15.02
CA PRO A 59 15.44 -1.70 -16.13
C PRO A 59 14.98 -2.58 -17.29
N GLN A 60 15.51 -3.81 -17.40
CA GLN A 60 15.17 -4.78 -18.45
C GLN A 60 14.24 -5.91 -17.99
N ALA A 61 13.65 -5.78 -16.80
CA ALA A 61 12.77 -6.81 -16.24
C ALA A 61 11.46 -6.98 -17.02
N PHE A 62 10.97 -5.89 -17.64
CA PHE A 62 9.75 -5.85 -18.42
C PHE A 62 9.96 -5.09 -19.72
N ASP A 63 9.30 -5.51 -20.79
CA ASP A 63 9.32 -4.86 -22.10
C ASP A 63 8.45 -3.59 -22.12
N ALA A 64 7.38 -3.57 -21.31
CA ALA A 64 6.62 -2.35 -21.03
C ALA A 64 5.94 -2.39 -19.66
N ALA A 65 5.66 -1.21 -19.12
CA ALA A 65 4.95 -1.02 -17.86
C ALA A 65 3.85 0.05 -17.98
N ALA A 66 2.69 -0.22 -17.40
CA ALA A 66 1.59 0.71 -17.29
C ALA A 66 1.32 1.08 -15.82
N PHE A 67 1.11 2.36 -15.56
CA PHE A 67 0.86 2.90 -14.21
C PHE A 67 -0.53 3.53 -14.14
N CYS A 68 -1.37 3.04 -13.22
CA CYS A 68 -2.73 3.51 -13.01
C CYS A 68 -2.83 4.24 -11.67
N ALA A 69 -2.96 5.58 -11.71
CA ALA A 69 -2.96 6.43 -10.51
C ALA A 69 -1.77 6.13 -9.56
N PRO A 70 -0.51 6.17 -10.02
CA PRO A 70 0.63 5.77 -9.21
C PRO A 70 0.86 6.72 -8.04
N MET A 71 1.19 6.16 -6.88
CA MET A 71 1.55 6.92 -5.68
C MET A 71 3.04 7.26 -5.70
N PHE A 72 3.47 8.25 -6.47
CA PHE A 72 4.87 8.73 -6.45
C PHE A 72 5.16 9.74 -5.32
N GLY A 73 4.15 10.08 -4.54
CA GLY A 73 4.28 10.90 -3.35
C GLY A 73 2.94 11.03 -2.63
N ILE A 74 2.99 11.49 -1.38
CA ILE A 74 1.81 11.79 -0.57
C ILE A 74 1.65 13.30 -0.55
N ARG A 75 0.55 13.80 -1.10
CA ARG A 75 0.24 15.24 -1.05
C ARG A 75 -0.59 15.52 0.20
N LEU A 76 0.05 16.09 1.21
CA LEU A 76 -0.66 16.57 2.40
C LEU A 76 -1.31 17.93 2.08
N PRO A 77 -2.55 18.19 2.54
CA PRO A 77 -3.28 19.45 2.29
C PRO A 77 -2.75 20.58 3.20
N MET A 78 -1.44 20.76 3.25
CA MET A 78 -0.75 21.71 4.10
C MET A 78 0.58 22.14 3.45
N PRO A 79 1.15 23.30 3.82
CA PRO A 79 2.47 23.71 3.34
C PRO A 79 3.55 22.68 3.69
N GLY A 80 4.49 22.42 2.77
CA GLY A 80 5.55 21.41 2.95
C GLY A 80 6.36 21.60 4.23
N TRP A 81 6.76 22.84 4.54
CA TRP A 81 7.48 23.16 5.78
C TRP A 81 6.74 22.71 7.05
N LEU A 82 5.41 22.77 7.05
CA LEU A 82 4.60 22.36 8.19
C LEU A 82 4.48 20.84 8.26
N ALA A 83 4.37 20.17 7.10
CA ALA A 83 4.42 18.71 7.02
C ALA A 83 5.76 18.18 7.56
N ASP A 84 6.88 18.76 7.12
CA ASP A 84 8.22 18.37 7.56
C ASP A 84 8.36 18.52 9.08
N ARG A 85 7.90 19.64 9.65
CA ARG A 85 7.89 19.85 11.11
C ARG A 85 7.07 18.81 11.86
N ILE A 86 5.93 18.40 11.33
CA ILE A 86 5.07 17.36 11.94
C ILE A 86 5.76 15.99 11.83
N LEU A 87 6.37 15.67 10.69
CA LEU A 87 7.12 14.44 10.49
C LEU A 87 8.30 14.37 11.46
N ASP A 88 9.17 15.38 11.50
CA ASP A 88 10.31 15.45 12.42
C ASP A 88 9.86 15.26 13.88
N TRP A 89 8.78 15.92 14.27
CA TRP A 89 8.22 15.79 15.62
C TRP A 89 7.67 14.39 15.90
N ALA A 90 6.97 13.79 14.93
CA ALA A 90 6.41 12.44 15.08
C ALA A 90 7.51 11.38 15.13
N GLU A 91 8.58 11.52 14.35
CA GLU A 91 9.72 10.60 14.34
C GLU A 91 10.40 10.50 15.72
N THR A 92 10.48 11.61 16.46
CA THR A 92 11.02 11.62 17.83
C THR A 92 10.13 10.91 18.86
N ARG A 93 8.92 10.48 18.48
CA ARG A 93 7.90 9.92 19.37
C ARG A 93 7.41 8.58 18.83
N PRO A 94 8.00 7.44 19.27
CA PRO A 94 7.63 6.11 18.77
C PRO A 94 6.13 5.80 18.88
N ALA A 95 5.48 6.24 19.97
CA ALA A 95 4.05 6.04 20.18
C ALA A 95 3.15 6.75 19.15
N ILE A 96 3.65 7.77 18.45
CA ILE A 96 2.94 8.51 17.40
C ILE A 96 3.37 8.02 16.03
N ARG A 97 4.68 7.83 15.81
CA ARG A 97 5.25 7.27 14.58
C ARG A 97 4.67 5.90 14.24
N ASP A 98 4.53 5.03 15.24
CA ASP A 98 4.11 3.63 15.07
C ASP A 98 2.58 3.47 15.19
N TYR A 99 1.86 4.60 15.28
CA TYR A 99 0.41 4.64 15.28
C TYR A 99 -0.13 4.84 13.86
N TYR A 100 -1.45 4.81 13.70
CA TYR A 100 -2.09 5.13 12.41
C TYR A 100 -1.68 6.52 11.93
N ALA A 101 -1.73 6.72 10.61
CA ALA A 101 -1.50 8.04 10.03
C ALA A 101 -2.43 9.08 10.68
N VAL A 102 -1.94 10.32 10.82
CA VAL A 102 -2.70 11.36 11.52
C VAL A 102 -4.04 11.58 10.80
N GLY A 103 -5.14 11.43 11.54
CA GLY A 103 -6.50 11.53 11.02
C GLY A 103 -7.13 10.19 10.62
N THR A 104 -6.41 9.09 10.77
CA THR A 104 -6.88 7.74 10.43
C THR A 104 -6.89 6.81 11.64
N GLY A 105 -7.25 5.55 11.44
CA GLY A 105 -7.42 4.62 12.56
C GLY A 105 -7.77 3.20 12.12
N GLN A 106 -8.19 2.40 13.10
CA GLN A 106 -8.71 1.07 12.86
C GLN A 106 -9.81 1.07 11.81
N TRP A 107 -9.86 0.01 11.01
CA TRP A 107 -10.93 -0.22 10.06
C TRP A 107 -12.30 -0.10 10.74
N ARG A 108 -13.21 0.65 10.12
CA ARG A 108 -14.61 0.78 10.54
C ARG A 108 -15.51 0.74 9.31
N PRO A 109 -16.69 0.10 9.38
CA PRO A 109 -17.64 0.10 8.28
C PRO A 109 -18.30 1.48 8.17
N LEU A 110 -17.74 2.34 7.31
CA LEU A 110 -18.35 3.63 6.99
C LEU A 110 -19.63 3.43 6.17
N PRO A 111 -20.75 4.13 6.44
CA PRO A 111 -21.97 4.03 5.64
C PRO A 111 -21.70 4.23 4.15
N TYR A 112 -22.44 3.54 3.27
CA TYR A 112 -22.24 3.62 1.82
C TYR A 112 -22.22 5.06 1.27
N VAL A 113 -23.05 5.96 1.83
CA VAL A 113 -23.17 7.36 1.40
C VAL A 113 -21.87 8.14 1.58
N VAL A 114 -21.05 7.79 2.57
CA VAL A 114 -19.76 8.43 2.85
C VAL A 114 -18.57 7.59 2.36
N ASN A 115 -18.82 6.44 1.72
CA ASN A 115 -17.78 5.59 1.21
C ASN A 115 -17.16 6.17 -0.08
N VAL A 116 -15.87 6.48 -0.01
CA VAL A 116 -15.10 7.01 -1.14
C VAL A 116 -14.40 5.93 -1.97
N LEU A 117 -14.41 4.67 -1.52
CA LEU A 117 -13.64 3.58 -2.14
C LEU A 117 -14.36 2.88 -3.29
N THR A 118 -15.70 2.95 -3.35
CA THR A 118 -16.47 2.35 -4.44
C THR A 118 -17.81 3.06 -4.62
N HIS A 119 -18.13 3.38 -5.88
CA HIS A 119 -19.43 3.91 -6.29
C HIS A 119 -20.46 2.81 -6.62
N SER A 120 -20.16 1.54 -6.31
CA SER A 120 -21.09 0.42 -6.50
C SER A 120 -21.53 -0.14 -5.16
N ARG A 121 -22.84 -0.10 -4.94
CA ARG A 121 -23.49 -0.61 -3.72
C ARG A 121 -23.28 -2.12 -3.54
N GLU A 122 -23.31 -2.89 -4.63
CA GLU A 122 -23.08 -4.32 -4.57
C GLU A 122 -21.62 -4.66 -4.25
N ARG A 123 -20.65 -3.93 -4.83
CA ARG A 123 -19.24 -4.10 -4.45
C ARG A 123 -19.01 -3.76 -2.98
N TYR A 124 -19.63 -2.67 -2.49
CA TYR A 124 -19.54 -2.28 -1.09
C TYR A 124 -20.10 -3.36 -0.15
N ARG A 125 -21.32 -3.86 -0.41
CA ARG A 125 -21.92 -4.95 0.37
C ARG A 125 -21.05 -6.20 0.38
N ARG A 126 -20.51 -6.57 -0.78
CA ARG A 126 -19.60 -7.72 -0.90
C ARG A 126 -18.36 -7.53 -0.04
N SER A 127 -17.69 -6.37 -0.11
CA SER A 127 -16.51 -6.09 0.71
C SER A 127 -16.82 -6.13 2.20
N LEU A 128 -17.94 -5.54 2.64
CA LEU A 128 -18.36 -5.62 4.04
C LEU A 128 -18.59 -7.07 4.50
N ARG A 129 -19.25 -7.89 3.68
CA ARG A 129 -19.48 -9.29 3.99
C ARG A 129 -18.18 -10.06 4.11
N TYR A 130 -17.24 -9.86 3.19
CA TYR A 130 -15.90 -10.48 3.29
C TYR A 130 -15.18 -10.11 4.58
N TYR A 131 -15.26 -8.85 5.02
CA TYR A 131 -14.65 -8.43 6.29
C TYR A 131 -15.40 -8.93 7.53
N ALA A 132 -16.68 -9.24 7.42
CA ALA A 132 -17.45 -9.88 8.49
C ALA A 132 -17.14 -11.38 8.60
N ASP A 133 -17.02 -12.05 7.46
CA ASP A 133 -16.71 -13.49 7.37
C ASP A 133 -15.25 -13.77 7.75
N TYR A 134 -14.33 -12.84 7.44
CA TYR A 134 -12.88 -12.93 7.71
C TYR A 134 -12.35 -11.66 8.39
N PRO A 135 -12.59 -11.48 9.71
CA PRO A 135 -12.16 -10.29 10.45
C PRO A 135 -10.65 -10.02 10.38
N GLU A 136 -9.82 -11.06 10.21
CA GLU A 136 -8.37 -10.95 10.09
C GLU A 136 -7.89 -10.19 8.84
N LEU A 137 -8.75 -10.05 7.83
CA LEU A 137 -8.49 -9.28 6.62
C LEU A 137 -8.67 -7.77 6.81
N GLN A 138 -9.28 -7.35 7.92
CA GLN A 138 -9.51 -5.94 8.20
C GLN A 138 -8.17 -5.21 8.38
N VAL A 139 -8.00 -4.11 7.65
CA VAL A 139 -6.84 -3.24 7.71
C VAL A 139 -7.34 -1.82 7.82
N GLY A 140 -6.95 -1.15 8.89
CA GLY A 140 -7.12 0.28 9.08
C GLY A 140 -5.94 1.05 8.48
N GLY A 141 -6.06 2.36 8.41
CA GLY A 141 -5.08 3.18 7.72
C GLY A 141 -5.60 4.55 7.42
#